data_AF-A0A3L6NJK6-F1
#
_entry.id   AF-A0A3L6NJK6-F1
#
_cell.length_a   1.000
_cell.length_b   1.000
_cell.length_c   1.000
_cell.angle_alpha   90.00
_cell.angle_beta   90.00
_cell.angle_gamma   90.00
#
_symmetry.space_group_name_H-M   'P 1'
#
loop_
_entity.id
_entity.type
_entity.pdbx_description
1 polymer ?
#
loop_
_entity_poly.entity_id
_entity_poly.type
_entity_poly.pdbx_seq_one_letter_code
_entity_poly.pdbx_strand_id
1 'polypeptide(L)'
;MAQPQFSAGTDAASVTPALKALISEGGRWTLTKDGAALERQFKFKTFSKTWDFMTGVSLQCKIKNHHPEWSNVYNTTFVRWTTHNPAGLSDKDISMAAECDALAAQLGELPPEPTAPVAAETDDQSCAIRGLADRAAGAAGDCCTPKRK
;
A
#
# COMPACT_ATOMS: atom_id res chain seq x y z
N MET A 1 16.05 7.70 6.87
CA MET A 1 14.85 6.85 6.71
C MET A 1 13.70 7.55 7.43
N ALA A 2 12.49 7.57 6.86
CA ALA A 2 11.33 8.14 7.55
C ALA A 2 11.03 7.33 8.82
N GLN A 3 10.60 7.99 9.89
CA GLN A 3 10.16 7.33 11.12
C GLN A 3 8.65 7.10 11.08
N PRO A 4 8.13 5.97 11.57
CA PRO A 4 6.70 5.72 11.55
C PRO A 4 5.96 6.70 12.48
N GLN A 5 4.88 7.28 11.97
CA GLN A 5 3.95 8.10 12.72
C GLN A 5 2.66 7.32 12.92
N PHE A 6 2.43 6.86 14.15
CA PHE A 6 1.27 6.04 14.48
C PHE A 6 0.02 6.87 14.76
N SER A 7 -1.13 6.34 14.33
CA SER A 7 -2.46 6.85 14.68
C SER A 7 -2.69 6.72 16.18
N ALA A 8 -3.39 7.70 16.76
CA ALA A 8 -3.72 7.69 18.19
C ALA A 8 -4.51 6.43 18.58
N GLY A 9 -4.08 5.76 19.65
CA GLY A 9 -4.65 4.48 20.11
C GLY A 9 -3.91 3.24 19.60
N THR A 10 -2.95 3.40 18.67
CA THR A 10 -2.08 2.30 18.24
C THR A 10 -1.01 2.02 19.28
N ASP A 11 -0.89 0.77 19.73
CA ASP A 11 0.24 0.34 20.53
C ASP A 11 1.47 0.12 19.64
N ALA A 12 2.33 1.14 19.58
CA ALA A 12 3.55 1.15 18.79
C ALA A 12 4.47 -0.06 19.11
N ALA A 13 4.55 -0.48 20.38
CA ALA A 13 5.43 -1.58 20.77
C ALA A 13 4.93 -2.91 20.19
N SER A 14 3.62 -3.11 20.16
CA SER A 14 3.00 -4.32 19.60
C SER A 14 3.17 -4.44 18.08
N VAL A 15 3.11 -3.32 17.35
CA VAL A 15 3.11 -3.32 15.88
C VAL A 15 4.49 -3.15 15.24
N THR A 16 5.47 -2.61 15.98
CA THR A 16 6.82 -2.34 15.47
C THR A 16 7.51 -3.57 14.87
N PRO A 17 7.45 -4.78 15.46
CA PRO A 17 8.06 -5.97 14.86
C PRO A 17 7.48 -6.30 13.48
N ALA A 18 6.15 -6.30 13.35
CA ALA A 18 5.48 -6.56 12.09
C ALA A 18 5.78 -5.47 11.05
N LEU A 19 5.84 -4.20 11.47
CA LEU A 19 6.24 -3.10 10.60
C LEU A 19 7.68 -3.29 10.07
N LYS A 20 8.64 -3.66 10.92
CA LYS A 20 10.03 -3.90 10.51
C LYS A 20 10.15 -5.00 9.47
N ALA A 21 9.37 -6.06 9.61
CA ALA A 21 9.30 -7.15 8.62
C ALA A 21 8.86 -6.64 7.24
N LEU A 22 7.94 -5.67 7.18
CA LEU A 22 7.43 -5.10 5.93
C LEU A 22 8.40 -4.11 5.25
N ILE A 23 9.20 -3.36 6.01
CA ILE A 23 10.00 -2.24 5.48
C ILE A 23 11.52 -2.44 5.48
N SER A 24 12.04 -3.51 6.09
CA SER A 24 13.50 -3.70 6.23
C SER A 24 13.99 -5.14 6.13
N GLU A 25 13.33 -6.10 6.78
CA GLU A 25 13.81 -7.50 6.90
C GLU A 25 13.46 -8.33 5.65
N GLY A 26 13.81 -7.82 4.47
CA GLY A 26 13.40 -8.38 3.17
C GLY A 26 12.02 -7.93 2.70
N GLY A 27 11.31 -7.15 3.51
CA GLY A 27 10.08 -6.49 3.12
C GLY A 27 10.30 -5.44 2.02
N ARG A 28 9.27 -5.25 1.20
CA ARG A 28 9.29 -4.35 0.03
C ARG A 28 8.38 -3.14 0.17
N TRP A 29 7.82 -2.91 1.36
CA TRP A 29 7.03 -1.73 1.65
C TRP A 29 7.93 -0.56 2.02
N THR A 30 7.43 0.65 1.79
CA THR A 30 8.12 1.89 2.15
C THR A 30 7.20 2.77 2.97
N LEU A 31 7.77 3.49 3.94
CA LEU A 31 7.05 4.55 4.64
C LEU A 31 6.95 5.78 3.74
N THR A 32 5.82 6.47 3.77
CA THR A 32 5.71 7.83 3.24
C THR A 32 6.70 8.77 3.90
N LYS A 33 6.97 9.93 3.28
CA LYS A 33 7.93 10.92 3.79
C LYS A 33 7.58 11.41 5.21
N ASP A 34 6.29 11.52 5.52
CA ASP A 34 5.75 11.89 6.82
C ASP A 34 5.62 10.69 7.78
N GLY A 35 5.85 9.45 7.30
CA GLY A 35 5.77 8.25 8.11
C GLY A 35 4.36 7.79 8.47
N ALA A 36 3.32 8.45 7.96
CA ALA A 36 1.92 8.20 8.32
C ALA A 36 1.24 7.12 7.46
N ALA A 37 1.92 6.58 6.45
CA ALA A 37 1.38 5.56 5.57
C ALA A 37 2.46 4.57 5.07
N LEU A 38 2.00 3.40 4.63
CA LEU A 38 2.81 2.38 3.96
C LEU A 38 2.46 2.33 2.48
N GLU A 39 3.46 2.31 1.61
CA GLU A 39 3.31 2.32 0.16
C GLU A 39 4.11 1.21 -0.50
N ARG A 40 3.52 0.59 -1.53
CA ARG A 40 4.18 -0.38 -2.38
C ARG A 40 3.52 -0.52 -3.75
N GLN A 41 4.31 -0.88 -4.75
CA GLN A 41 3.82 -1.31 -6.07
C GLN A 41 3.88 -2.83 -6.22
N PHE A 42 2.87 -3.39 -6.87
CA PHE A 42 2.74 -4.79 -7.23
C PHE A 42 2.63 -4.92 -8.75
N LYS A 43 3.35 -5.87 -9.34
CA LYS A 43 3.35 -6.12 -10.79
C LYS A 43 3.07 -7.60 -11.06
N PHE A 44 2.17 -7.87 -12.00
CA PHE A 44 1.84 -9.24 -12.42
C PHE A 44 2.02 -9.43 -13.92
N LYS A 45 1.89 -10.67 -14.39
CA LYS A 45 2.07 -11.00 -15.81
C LYS A 45 0.99 -10.39 -16.71
N THR A 46 -0.25 -10.26 -16.22
CA THR A 46 -1.41 -9.83 -17.02
C THR A 46 -2.35 -8.98 -16.19
N PHE A 47 -3.18 -8.17 -16.86
CA PHE A 47 -4.26 -7.42 -16.20
C PHE A 47 -5.19 -8.32 -15.38
N SER A 48 -5.54 -9.51 -15.90
CA SER A 48 -6.40 -10.45 -15.18
C SER A 48 -5.79 -10.89 -13.86
N LYS A 49 -4.47 -11.16 -13.81
CA LYS A 49 -3.79 -11.54 -12.57
C LYS A 49 -3.71 -10.39 -11.57
N THR A 50 -3.49 -9.18 -12.06
CA THR A 50 -3.55 -7.97 -11.24
C THR A 50 -4.96 -7.76 -10.68
N TRP A 51 -6.00 -8.01 -11.47
CA TRP A 51 -7.38 -7.91 -11.01
C TRP A 51 -7.77 -8.99 -9.99
N ASP A 52 -7.27 -10.22 -10.15
CA ASP A 52 -7.42 -11.29 -9.14
C ASP A 52 -6.84 -10.84 -7.79
N PHE A 53 -5.65 -10.22 -7.81
CA PHE A 53 -5.02 -9.65 -6.62
C PHE A 53 -5.86 -8.54 -5.99
N MET A 54 -6.30 -7.57 -6.79
CA MET A 54 -7.15 -6.48 -6.31
C MET A 54 -8.46 -7.00 -5.72
N THR A 55 -9.06 -8.03 -6.32
CA THR A 55 -10.27 -8.69 -5.80
C THR A 55 -10.01 -9.34 -4.44
N GLY A 56 -8.89 -10.06 -4.31
CA GLY A 56 -8.48 -10.65 -3.03
C GLY A 56 -8.30 -9.59 -1.93
N VAL A 57 -7.62 -8.49 -2.23
CA VAL A 57 -7.44 -7.36 -1.30
C VAL A 57 -8.79 -6.75 -0.93
N SER A 58 -9.68 -6.53 -1.90
CA SER A 58 -11.02 -5.98 -1.64
C SER A 58 -11.85 -6.85 -0.68
N LEU A 59 -11.75 -8.17 -0.76
CA LEU A 59 -12.41 -9.07 0.18
C LEU A 59 -11.85 -8.93 1.60
N GLN A 60 -10.53 -8.77 1.74
CA GLN A 60 -9.90 -8.50 3.04
C GLN A 60 -10.31 -7.14 3.61
N CYS A 61 -10.47 -6.12 2.75
CA CYS A 61 -10.94 -4.80 3.16
C CYS A 61 -12.32 -4.89 3.82
N LYS A 62 -13.22 -5.69 3.25
CA LYS A 62 -14.58 -5.91 3.79
C LYS A 62 -14.54 -6.58 5.17
N ILE A 63 -13.63 -7.53 5.38
CA ILE A 63 -13.49 -8.26 6.64
C ILE A 63 -12.91 -7.34 7.73
N LYS A 64 -11.84 -6.61 7.41
CA LYS A 64 -11.13 -5.74 8.37
C LYS A 64 -11.74 -4.34 8.50
N ASN A 65 -12.73 -4.04 7.66
CA ASN A 65 -13.35 -2.72 7.52
C ASN A 65 -12.30 -1.60 7.40
N HIS A 66 -11.38 -1.79 6.45
CA HIS A 66 -10.25 -0.90 6.20
C HIS A 66 -9.91 -0.91 4.71
N HIS A 67 -9.73 0.25 4.09
CA HIS A 67 -9.66 0.39 2.63
C HIS A 67 -8.35 1.07 2.22
N PRO A 68 -7.75 0.69 1.08
CA PRO A 68 -6.52 1.30 0.62
C PRO A 68 -6.80 2.56 -0.19
N GLU A 69 -5.79 3.40 -0.28
CA GLU A 69 -5.63 4.30 -1.42
C GLU A 69 -4.83 3.55 -2.49
N TRP A 70 -5.38 3.38 -3.69
CA TRP A 70 -4.66 2.66 -4.74
C TRP A 70 -4.90 3.26 -6.12
N SER A 71 -4.00 2.94 -7.04
CA SER A 71 -4.13 3.23 -8.46
C SER A 71 -3.65 2.03 -9.26
N ASN A 72 -4.30 1.76 -10.39
CA ASN A 72 -3.99 0.61 -11.23
C ASN A 72 -3.84 1.01 -12.69
N VAL A 73 -2.77 0.53 -13.32
CA VAL A 73 -2.53 0.66 -14.76
C VAL A 73 -2.12 -0.69 -15.30
N TYR A 74 -3.00 -1.30 -16.09
CA TYR A 74 -2.82 -2.63 -16.67
C TYR A 74 -2.37 -3.67 -15.62
N ASN A 75 -1.12 -4.09 -15.65
CA ASN A 75 -0.59 -5.15 -14.81
C ASN A 75 0.13 -4.65 -13.55
N THR A 76 0.06 -3.34 -13.27
CA THR A 76 0.75 -2.70 -12.14
C THR A 76 -0.24 -1.97 -11.25
N THR A 77 -0.24 -2.30 -9.96
CA THR A 77 -1.07 -1.66 -8.94
C THR A 77 -0.18 -1.03 -7.88
N PHE A 78 -0.34 0.27 -7.65
CA PHE A 78 0.19 0.95 -6.48
C PHE A 78 -0.83 0.89 -5.35
N VAL A 79 -0.37 0.56 -4.14
CA VAL A 79 -1.20 0.48 -2.93
C VAL A 79 -0.56 1.31 -1.83
N ARG A 80 -1.38 2.12 -1.18
CA ARG A 80 -1.07 2.83 0.06
C ARG A 80 -2.08 2.49 1.14
N TRP A 81 -1.57 2.18 2.33
CA TRP A 81 -2.34 1.97 3.54
C TRP A 81 -2.07 3.11 4.53
N THR A 82 -3.14 3.76 4.97
CA THR A 82 -3.11 4.76 6.04
C THR A 82 -4.43 4.74 6.81
N THR A 83 -4.39 5.19 8.07
CA THR A 83 -5.58 5.45 8.85
C THR A 83 -5.84 6.95 8.87
N HIS A 84 -6.98 7.37 8.32
CA HIS A 84 -7.33 8.79 8.21
C HIS A 84 -7.81 9.40 9.53
N ASN A 85 -8.42 8.60 10.40
CA ASN A 85 -9.01 9.11 11.64
C ASN A 85 -8.91 8.08 12.81
N PRO A 86 -8.15 8.39 13.88
CA PRO A 86 -7.16 9.47 13.95
C PRO A 86 -6.05 9.29 12.90
N ALA A 87 -5.49 10.39 12.39
CA ALA A 87 -4.51 10.32 11.31
C ALA A 87 -3.21 9.59 11.74
N GLY A 88 -2.72 8.67 10.92
CA GLY A 88 -1.43 7.97 11.09
C GLY A 88 -1.48 6.50 10.71
N LEU A 89 -0.38 5.77 10.95
CA LEU A 89 -0.33 4.31 10.79
C LEU A 89 -1.03 3.58 11.95
N SER A 90 -1.86 2.60 11.65
CA SER A 90 -2.45 1.70 12.63
C SER A 90 -2.03 0.24 12.43
N ASP A 91 -2.47 -0.62 13.36
CA ASP A 91 -2.39 -2.07 13.26
C ASP A 91 -3.10 -2.59 12.00
N LYS A 92 -4.20 -1.95 11.57
CA LYS A 92 -4.93 -2.33 10.36
C LYS A 92 -4.11 -2.10 9.09
N ASP A 93 -3.36 -1.01 9.02
CA ASP A 93 -2.49 -0.70 7.87
C ASP A 93 -1.41 -1.77 7.70
N ILE A 94 -0.75 -2.11 8.81
CA ILE A 94 0.31 -3.13 8.84
C ILE A 94 -0.28 -4.51 8.52
N SER A 95 -1.44 -4.83 9.08
CA SER A 95 -2.14 -6.09 8.83
C SER A 95 -2.54 -6.22 7.36
N MET A 96 -3.12 -5.17 6.75
CA MET A 96 -3.51 -5.20 5.34
C MET A 96 -2.32 -5.23 4.39
N ALA A 97 -1.22 -4.55 4.72
CA ALA A 97 0.04 -4.63 3.96
C ALA A 97 0.59 -6.07 3.93
N ALA A 98 0.55 -6.78 5.07
CA ALA A 98 0.94 -8.18 5.13
C ALA A 98 0.01 -9.11 4.32
N GLU A 99 -1.31 -8.86 4.32
CA GLU A 99 -2.25 -9.62 3.47
C GLU A 99 -1.96 -9.42 1.98
N CYS A 100 -1.62 -8.20 1.56
CA CYS A 100 -1.21 -7.93 0.19
C CYS A 100 0.02 -8.76 -0.19
N ASP A 101 1.02 -8.89 0.70
CA ASP A 101 2.20 -9.72 0.43
C ASP A 101 1.86 -11.20 0.27
N ALA A 102 0.99 -11.73 1.14
CA ALA A 102 0.53 -13.11 1.07
C ALA A 102 -0.25 -13.39 -0.23
N LEU A 103 -1.18 -12.50 -0.60
CA LEU A 103 -1.96 -12.62 -1.84
C LEU A 103 -1.08 -12.49 -3.09
N ALA A 104 -0.15 -11.53 -3.09
CA ALA A 104 0.76 -11.31 -4.20
C ALA A 104 1.67 -12.53 -4.44
N ALA A 105 2.19 -13.14 -3.37
CA ALA A 105 2.97 -14.37 -3.45
C ALA A 105 2.16 -15.53 -4.03
N GLN A 106 0.91 -15.73 -3.58
CA GLN A 106 0.03 -16.79 -4.09
C GLN A 106 -0.35 -16.61 -5.57
N LEU A 107 -0.48 -15.35 -6.02
CA LEU A 107 -0.92 -15.02 -7.38
C LEU A 107 0.23 -14.85 -8.38
N GLY A 108 1.48 -15.06 -7.93
CA GLY A 108 2.66 -15.02 -8.79
C GLY A 108 3.04 -13.60 -9.19
N GLU A 109 3.16 -12.71 -8.22
CA GLU A 109 3.80 -11.40 -8.41
C GLU A 109 5.16 -11.55 -9.07
N LEU A 110 5.44 -10.69 -10.05
CA LEU A 110 6.73 -10.64 -10.72
C LEU A 110 7.79 -10.04 -9.78
N PRO A 111 9.06 -10.49 -9.86
CA PRO A 111 10.12 -9.84 -9.12
C PRO A 111 10.24 -8.36 -9.54
N PRO A 112 10.73 -7.48 -8.65
CA PRO A 112 11.04 -6.12 -9.05
C PRO A 112 12.05 -6.15 -10.19
N GLU A 113 11.80 -5.38 -11.24
CA GLU A 113 12.74 -5.22 -12.36
C GLU A 113 14.08 -4.72 -11.79
N PRO A 114 15.24 -5.28 -12.23
CA PRO A 114 16.53 -4.71 -11.89
C PRO A 114 16.56 -3.26 -12.38
N THR A 115 16.85 -2.32 -11.49
CA THR A 115 17.10 -0.92 -11.88
C THR A 115 18.38 -0.89 -12.72
N ALA A 116 18.25 -1.04 -14.03
CA ALA A 116 19.33 -0.73 -14.97
C ALA A 116 19.72 0.75 -14.78
N PRO A 117 21.00 1.14 -14.98
CA PRO A 117 21.40 2.53 -14.93
C PRO A 117 20.70 3.25 -16.08
N VAL A 118 19.63 3.98 -15.75
CA VAL A 118 18.88 4.80 -16.69
C VAL A 118 19.79 5.93 -17.16
N ALA A 119 20.22 5.84 -18.42
CA ALA A 119 20.50 7.02 -19.20
C ALA A 119 19.28 7.95 -19.10
N ALA A 120 19.55 9.24 -18.89
CA ALA A 120 18.56 10.28 -18.78
C ALA A 120 17.48 10.16 -19.89
N GLU A 121 16.24 10.47 -19.53
CA GLU A 121 15.05 10.60 -20.42
C GLU A 121 14.07 9.41 -20.52
N THR A 122 13.75 8.74 -19.41
CA THR A 122 12.41 8.12 -19.27
C THR A 122 11.77 8.56 -17.97
N ASP A 123 10.75 9.39 -18.11
CA ASP A 123 9.93 9.97 -17.06
C ASP A 123 9.34 8.88 -16.12
N ASP A 124 9.31 9.23 -14.85
CA ASP A 124 9.14 8.37 -13.69
C ASP A 124 7.71 7.78 -13.60
N GLN A 125 7.47 6.67 -14.32
CA GLN A 125 6.15 6.02 -14.36
C GLN A 125 5.66 5.59 -12.96
N SER A 126 6.58 5.27 -12.04
CA SER A 126 6.26 4.99 -10.63
C SER A 126 5.75 6.22 -9.89
N CYS A 127 6.36 7.38 -10.08
CA CYS A 127 5.88 8.64 -9.51
C CYS A 127 4.55 9.08 -10.12
N ALA A 128 4.34 8.83 -11.42
CA ALA A 128 3.06 9.13 -12.07
C ALA A 128 1.89 8.31 -11.49
N ILE A 129 2.09 7.00 -11.27
CA ILE A 129 1.07 6.12 -10.68
C ILE A 129 0.81 6.48 -9.22
N ARG A 130 1.86 6.75 -8.43
CA ARG A 130 1.73 7.26 -7.05
C ARG A 130 0.96 8.59 -7.01
N GLY A 131 1.31 9.54 -7.88
CA GLY A 131 0.64 10.83 -7.96
C GLY A 131 -0.82 10.75 -8.40
N LEU A 132 -1.25 9.67 -9.06
CA LEU A 132 -2.67 9.40 -9.30
C LEU A 132 -3.40 9.02 -8.01
N ALA A 133 -2.79 8.17 -7.16
CA ALA A 133 -3.37 7.80 -5.87
C ALA A 133 -3.47 9.01 -4.94
N ASP A 134 -2.42 9.85 -4.88
CA ASP A 134 -2.43 11.11 -4.12
C ASP A 134 -3.62 12.00 -4.47
N ARG A 135 -3.84 12.23 -5.77
CA ARG A 135 -4.95 13.05 -6.27
C ARG A 135 -6.31 12.43 -5.97
N ALA A 136 -6.43 11.12 -6.13
CA ALA A 136 -7.69 10.40 -5.87
C ALA A 136 -8.05 10.44 -4.38
N ALA A 137 -7.10 10.19 -3.50
CA ALA A 137 -7.29 10.23 -2.05
C ALA A 137 -7.73 11.63 -1.58
N GLY A 138 -7.06 12.68 -2.07
CA GLY A 138 -7.44 14.07 -1.77
C GLY A 138 -8.86 14.44 -2.21
N ALA A 139 -9.38 13.83 -3.29
CA ALA A 139 -10.73 14.09 -3.80
C ALA A 139 -11.83 13.23 -3.15
N ALA A 140 -11.51 12.00 -2.73
CA ALA A 140 -12.48 11.04 -2.23
C ALA A 140 -12.96 11.31 -0.79
N GLY A 141 -12.17 12.04 0.01
CA GLY A 141 -12.48 12.32 1.41
C GLY A 141 -12.27 11.10 2.34
N ASP A 142 -12.77 11.20 3.57
CA ASP A 142 -12.51 10.20 4.63
C ASP A 142 -13.29 8.89 4.38
N CYS A 143 -12.60 7.91 3.78
CA CYS A 143 -13.16 6.62 3.38
C CYS A 143 -13.44 5.68 4.57
N CYS A 144 -12.89 5.99 5.75
CA CYS A 144 -12.90 5.13 6.93
C CYS A 144 -14.06 5.40 7.89
N THR A 145 -14.91 6.40 7.62
CA THR A 145 -16.08 6.69 8.47
C THR A 145 -17.32 5.92 8.00
N PRO A 146 -18.08 5.28 8.91
CA PRO A 146 -19.37 4.71 8.55
C PRO A 146 -20.27 5.81 8.00
N LYS A 147 -20.69 5.67 6.73
CA LYS A 147 -21.71 6.56 6.17
C LYS A 147 -22.98 6.42 7.00
N ARG A 148 -23.45 7.52 7.58
CA ARG A 148 -24.75 7.54 8.27
C ARG A 148 -25.81 7.08 7.26
N LYS A 149 -26.60 6.08 7.66
CA LYS A 149 -27.76 5.61 6.89
C LYS A 149 -28.85 6.67 6.88
#